data_AF-A0A0C2GEX3-F1
#
_entry.id   AF-A0A0C2GEX3-F1
#
_cell.length_a   1.000
_cell.length_b   1.000
_cell.length_c   1.000
_cell.angle_alpha   90.00
_cell.angle_beta   90.00
_cell.angle_gamma   90.00
#
_symmetry.space_group_name_H-M   'P 1'
#
loop_
_entity.id
_entity.type
_entity.pdbx_description
1 polymer ?
#
loop_
_entity_poly.entity_id
_entity_poly.type
_entity_poly.pdbx_seq_one_letter_code
_entity_poly.pdbx_strand_id
1 'polypeptide(L)'
;MDTIRANRVRTASLRGNRIEQLSADQIPDAIETLDLSANRVQHIAPATFAAKTSLRSLDLNDNRLTQLTEESLIADGVHSIDASLRGNPLRCSCELHWIKKPEVVKRKVNIVGMSETLCTHPVTGKVISLDKVDSKDLLCEYSQVCEPDCVCCQFGNCDCKAVCPSGCACFRDALFDTNVVRCENLTDVDMKAFSPSSVPISATHVYLSGLSIPILRSHSFLGRPRLEQLHINASGIRGIQPKAFNTLPKLKLLDLSDNAIVRLSGDEFHKTSAVSHLFLNGNRLRTIERGLTEKLPSLTTVRGSLST
;
A
#
# COMPACT_ATOMS: atom_id res chain seq x y z
N MET A 1 1.23 21.36 51.66
CA MET A 1 2.69 21.50 51.49
C MET A 1 3.18 20.32 50.70
N ASP A 2 3.28 20.47 49.38
CA ASP A 2 4.40 19.95 48.60
C ASP A 2 4.38 20.70 47.26
N THR A 3 5.36 21.57 47.11
CA THR A 3 5.60 22.41 45.93
C THR A 3 5.90 21.53 44.72
N ILE A 4 4.95 21.38 43.81
CA ILE A 4 5.23 20.89 42.45
C ILE A 4 6.20 21.90 41.83
N ARG A 5 7.48 21.53 41.76
CA ARG A 5 8.50 22.31 41.04
C ARG A 5 8.03 22.42 39.59
N ALA A 6 7.55 23.58 39.19
CA ALA A 6 7.32 23.91 37.78
C ALA A 6 8.64 23.67 37.02
N ASN A 7 8.67 22.63 36.20
CA ASN A 7 9.87 22.20 35.49
C ASN A 7 10.22 23.27 34.45
N ARG A 8 11.40 23.89 34.58
CA ARG A 8 11.83 25.05 33.75
C ARG A 8 12.59 24.66 32.49
N VAL A 9 12.78 23.37 32.25
CA VAL A 9 13.57 22.87 31.12
C VAL A 9 12.82 23.14 29.82
N ARG A 10 13.36 24.08 29.03
CA ARG A 10 12.85 24.45 27.70
C ARG A 10 13.63 23.79 26.56
N THR A 11 14.89 23.46 26.80
CA THR A 11 15.75 22.80 25.81
C THR A 11 16.39 21.60 26.46
N ALA A 12 16.31 20.45 25.81
CA ALA A 12 16.98 19.23 26.23
C ALA A 12 17.60 18.54 25.00
N SER A 13 18.87 18.16 25.12
CA SER A 13 19.51 17.24 24.18
C SER A 13 19.86 15.96 24.91
N LEU A 14 19.31 14.87 24.41
CA LEU A 14 19.55 13.49 24.81
C LEU A 14 20.20 12.71 23.66
N ARG A 15 20.89 13.42 22.77
CA ARG A 15 21.54 12.87 21.59
C ARG A 15 22.56 11.78 21.94
N GLY A 16 22.65 10.75 21.10
CA GLY A 16 23.71 9.75 21.19
C GLY A 16 23.55 8.76 22.35
N ASN A 17 22.33 8.60 22.88
CA ASN A 17 22.04 7.69 23.97
C ASN A 17 21.41 6.37 23.46
N ARG A 18 20.78 5.60 24.36
CA ARG A 18 20.17 4.30 24.07
C ARG A 18 18.66 4.31 24.34
N ILE A 19 18.00 5.44 24.12
CA ILE A 19 16.55 5.57 24.34
C ILE A 19 15.83 4.76 23.26
N GLU A 20 14.92 3.87 23.65
CA GLU A 20 14.22 2.96 22.74
C GLU A 20 12.74 3.29 22.56
N GLN A 21 12.13 3.92 23.56
CA GLN A 21 10.71 4.28 23.57
C GLN A 21 10.53 5.64 24.21
N LEU A 22 9.51 6.37 23.77
CA LEU A 22 9.12 7.66 24.33
C LEU A 22 7.69 7.59 24.87
N SER A 23 7.50 8.14 26.07
CA SER A 23 6.19 8.31 26.70
C SER A 23 6.07 9.70 27.35
N ALA A 24 4.82 10.13 27.56
CA ALA A 24 4.51 11.51 27.97
C ALA A 24 5.15 11.93 29.31
N ASP A 25 5.29 10.99 30.24
CA ASP A 25 5.83 11.15 31.59
C ASP A 25 7.35 11.39 31.62
N GLN A 26 8.06 10.98 30.56
CA GLN A 26 9.51 11.12 30.46
C GLN A 26 9.95 12.52 30.03
N ILE A 27 9.03 13.32 29.50
CA ILE A 27 9.32 14.59 28.85
C ILE A 27 8.69 15.72 29.68
N PRO A 28 9.43 16.81 30.01
CA PRO A 28 8.87 17.98 30.69
C PRO A 28 7.82 18.72 29.85
N ASP A 29 6.73 19.19 30.46
CA ASP A 29 5.65 19.91 29.76
C ASP A 29 6.05 21.24 29.14
N ALA A 30 7.03 21.93 29.75
CA ALA A 30 7.54 23.22 29.29
C ALA A 30 8.60 23.14 28.17
N ILE A 31 8.84 21.96 27.62
CA ILE A 31 9.87 21.75 26.60
C ILE A 31 9.51 22.50 25.29
N GLU A 32 10.49 23.20 24.72
CA GLU A 32 10.40 23.93 23.46
C GLU A 32 11.24 23.27 22.36
N THR A 33 12.39 22.71 22.73
CA THR A 33 13.31 22.01 21.81
C THR A 33 13.80 20.72 22.44
N LEU A 34 13.60 19.61 21.74
CA LEU A 34 14.00 18.28 22.18
C LEU A 34 14.83 17.60 21.10
N ASP A 35 16.10 17.35 21.39
CA ASP A 35 17.01 16.60 20.52
C ASP A 35 17.17 15.17 21.05
N LEU A 36 16.60 14.21 20.33
CA LEU A 36 16.66 12.78 20.56
C LEU A 36 17.44 12.06 19.45
N SER A 37 18.22 12.80 18.67
CA SER A 37 18.94 12.23 17.53
C SER A 37 19.96 11.17 17.94
N ALA A 38 20.28 10.25 17.03
CA ALA A 38 21.26 9.18 17.26
C ALA A 38 20.96 8.33 18.52
N ASN A 39 19.68 7.99 18.73
CA ASN A 39 19.22 7.06 19.76
C ASN A 39 18.78 5.73 19.11
N ARG A 40 17.92 4.96 19.80
CA ARG A 40 17.37 3.69 19.31
C ARG A 40 15.84 3.70 19.32
N VAL A 41 15.23 4.87 19.21
CA VAL A 41 13.79 5.03 19.37
C VAL A 41 13.09 4.24 18.27
N GLN A 42 12.26 3.28 18.66
CA GLN A 42 11.45 2.44 17.78
C GLN A 42 9.97 2.81 17.84
N HIS A 43 9.51 3.25 19.02
CA HIS A 43 8.11 3.55 19.29
C HIS A 43 7.96 4.87 20.03
N ILE A 44 6.99 5.66 19.60
CA ILE A 44 6.53 6.87 20.29
C ILE A 44 5.09 6.57 20.71
N ALA A 45 4.80 6.58 22.01
CA ALA A 45 3.46 6.31 22.48
C ALA A 45 2.47 7.38 21.93
N PRO A 46 1.22 7.02 21.63
CA PRO A 46 0.20 7.99 21.23
C PRO A 46 0.11 9.14 22.24
N ALA A 47 -0.09 10.36 21.78
CA ALA A 47 -0.21 11.54 22.64
C ALA A 47 1.02 11.82 23.55
N THR A 48 2.20 11.26 23.25
CA THR A 48 3.45 11.55 23.99
C THR A 48 3.72 13.05 24.12
N PHE A 49 3.43 13.81 23.06
CA PHE A 49 3.65 15.25 23.03
C PHE A 49 2.40 16.09 23.32
N ALA A 50 1.24 15.49 23.61
CA ALA A 50 -0.03 16.21 23.77
C ALA A 50 0.05 17.36 24.79
N ALA A 51 0.57 17.11 26.00
CA ALA A 51 0.72 18.15 27.02
C ALA A 51 1.86 19.16 26.74
N LYS A 52 2.68 18.94 25.71
CA LYS A 52 3.90 19.71 25.42
C LYS A 52 3.60 20.94 24.58
N THR A 53 2.73 21.81 25.10
CA THR A 53 2.12 22.93 24.37
C THR A 53 3.13 23.97 23.84
N SER A 54 4.35 23.97 24.39
CA SER A 54 5.43 24.88 24.00
C SER A 54 6.41 24.26 22.99
N LEU A 55 6.27 22.97 22.64
CA LEU A 55 7.20 22.27 21.76
C LEU A 55 7.16 22.88 20.34
N ARG A 56 8.34 23.19 19.81
CA ARG A 56 8.52 23.76 18.47
C ARG A 56 9.44 22.91 17.60
N SER A 57 10.47 22.31 18.20
CA SER A 57 11.48 21.55 17.46
C SER A 57 11.71 20.19 18.12
N LEU A 58 11.62 19.14 17.32
CA LEU A 58 11.83 17.76 17.72
C LEU A 58 12.79 17.08 16.73
N ASP A 59 14.00 16.76 17.18
CA ASP A 59 14.96 16.01 16.38
C ASP A 59 14.91 14.52 16.73
N LEU A 60 14.44 13.70 15.79
CA LEU A 60 14.38 12.24 15.87
C LEU A 60 15.30 11.59 14.83
N ASN A 61 16.25 12.33 14.26
CA ASN A 61 17.17 11.80 13.25
C ASN A 61 17.96 10.59 13.77
N ASP A 62 18.33 9.70 12.85
CA ASP A 62 19.22 8.57 13.11
C ASP A 62 18.72 7.68 14.27
N ASN A 63 17.43 7.37 14.26
CA ASN A 63 16.75 6.45 15.18
C ASN A 63 16.31 5.16 14.46
N ARG A 64 15.37 4.40 15.05
CA ARG A 64 14.89 3.11 14.54
C ARG A 64 13.38 3.13 14.26
N LEU A 65 12.80 4.31 14.02
CA LEU A 65 11.37 4.45 13.72
C LEU A 65 11.06 3.77 12.38
N THR A 66 10.11 2.85 12.40
CA THR A 66 9.61 2.16 11.19
C THR A 66 8.26 2.72 10.74
N GLN A 67 7.49 3.30 11.66
CA GLN A 67 6.18 3.87 11.43
C GLN A 67 6.05 5.20 12.19
N LEU A 68 5.13 6.03 11.72
CA LEU A 68 4.88 7.34 12.32
C LEU A 68 3.46 7.79 12.04
N THR A 69 2.69 7.96 13.10
CA THR A 69 1.34 8.50 13.06
C THR A 69 1.36 9.99 13.41
N GLU A 70 0.38 10.76 12.92
CA GLU A 70 0.29 12.19 13.25
C GLU A 70 0.05 12.37 14.76
N GLU A 71 -0.78 11.52 15.35
CA GLU A 71 -1.16 11.53 16.77
C GLU A 71 0.01 11.28 17.71
N SER A 72 1.06 10.59 17.23
CA SER A 72 2.28 10.38 18.00
C SER A 72 3.13 11.64 18.13
N LEU A 73 2.96 12.63 17.25
CA LEU A 73 3.76 13.86 17.17
C LEU A 73 3.00 15.14 17.53
N ILE A 74 1.67 15.12 17.51
CA ILE A 74 0.87 16.30 17.83
C ILE A 74 1.02 16.68 19.31
N ALA A 75 1.27 17.98 19.54
CA ALA A 75 1.00 18.63 20.82
C ALA A 75 -0.33 19.38 20.81
N ASP A 76 -1.00 19.45 21.95
CA ASP A 76 -2.21 20.24 22.17
C ASP A 76 -1.83 21.72 22.21
N GLY A 77 -1.76 22.33 21.03
CA GLY A 77 -1.36 23.72 20.87
C GLY A 77 -1.78 24.30 19.53
N VAL A 78 -1.66 25.63 19.42
CA VAL A 78 -1.98 26.40 18.21
C VAL A 78 -0.78 26.49 17.25
N HIS A 79 0.38 25.99 17.69
CA HIS A 79 1.64 26.04 16.97
C HIS A 79 1.91 24.75 16.18
N SER A 80 2.72 24.87 15.13
CA SER A 80 3.27 23.73 14.41
C SER A 80 4.58 23.28 15.06
N ILE A 81 4.83 21.97 15.04
CA ILE A 81 6.10 21.37 15.44
C ILE A 81 6.90 21.04 14.19
N ASP A 82 8.17 21.42 14.19
CA ASP A 82 9.14 21.01 13.18
C ASP A 82 9.86 19.74 13.66
N ALA A 83 9.64 18.65 12.92
CA ALA A 83 10.18 17.33 13.23
C ALA A 83 11.20 16.87 12.17
N SER A 84 12.37 16.41 12.61
CA SER A 84 13.40 15.84 11.73
C SER A 84 13.46 14.33 11.89
N LEU A 85 13.43 13.58 10.78
CA LEU A 85 13.25 12.11 10.76
C LEU A 85 14.28 11.37 9.90
N ARG A 86 15.29 12.05 9.36
CA ARG A 86 16.32 11.47 8.50
C ARG A 86 17.00 10.30 9.21
N GLY A 87 17.41 9.28 8.45
CA GLY A 87 18.16 8.14 9.00
C GLY A 87 17.31 7.14 9.79
N ASN A 88 15.98 7.25 9.76
CA ASN A 88 15.07 6.24 10.28
C ASN A 88 14.67 5.22 9.19
N PRO A 89 14.51 3.93 9.53
CA PRO A 89 14.06 2.89 8.61
C PRO A 89 12.54 2.93 8.37
N LEU A 90 12.01 4.09 7.97
CA LEU A 90 10.57 4.28 7.78
C LEU A 90 10.03 3.35 6.70
N ARG A 91 8.84 2.77 6.93
CA ARG A 91 8.03 2.13 5.90
C ARG A 91 7.10 3.17 5.30
N CYS A 92 6.91 3.14 3.98
CA CYS A 92 5.89 3.96 3.31
C CYS A 92 4.50 3.40 3.66
N SER A 93 4.07 3.60 4.90
CA SER A 93 2.83 3.06 5.46
C SER A 93 1.66 4.02 5.25
N CYS A 94 0.44 3.50 5.21
CA CYS A 94 -0.76 4.35 5.11
C CYS A 94 -0.92 5.31 6.31
N GLU A 95 -0.30 5.00 7.45
CA GLU A 95 -0.26 5.87 8.64
C GLU A 95 0.50 7.18 8.40
N LEU A 96 1.40 7.21 7.42
CA LEU A 96 2.10 8.43 7.00
C LEU A 96 1.24 9.34 6.09
N HIS A 97 0.01 8.96 5.75
CA HIS A 97 -0.83 9.71 4.81
C HIS A 97 -1.03 11.19 5.17
N TRP A 98 -0.96 11.54 6.46
CA TRP A 98 -1.05 12.92 6.94
C TRP A 98 0.02 13.86 6.35
N ILE A 99 1.18 13.35 5.91
CA ILE A 99 2.22 14.17 5.26
C ILE A 99 1.77 14.69 3.88
N LYS A 100 0.67 14.17 3.34
CA LYS A 100 0.05 14.56 2.08
C LYS A 100 -1.17 15.46 2.25
N LYS A 101 -1.51 15.88 3.47
CA LYS A 101 -2.57 16.88 3.69
C LYS A 101 -2.34 18.12 2.82
N PRO A 102 -3.37 18.64 2.13
CA PRO A 102 -3.22 19.82 1.28
C PRO A 102 -2.65 21.00 2.06
N GLU A 103 -1.88 21.88 1.41
CA GLU A 103 -1.28 23.06 2.06
C GLU A 103 -2.32 24.01 2.67
N VAL A 104 -3.55 24.00 2.14
CA VAL A 104 -4.69 24.78 2.66
C VAL A 104 -5.07 24.36 4.08
N VAL A 105 -4.77 23.11 4.47
CA VAL A 105 -4.96 22.62 5.83
C VAL A 105 -3.70 22.91 6.64
N LYS A 106 -3.78 23.83 7.60
CA LYS A 106 -2.66 24.15 8.49
C LYS A 106 -2.19 22.88 9.21
N ARG A 107 -0.99 22.41 8.86
CA ARG A 107 -0.37 21.22 9.46
C ARG A 107 0.09 21.56 10.87
N LYS A 108 -0.19 20.65 11.81
CA LYS A 108 0.34 20.73 13.18
C LYS A 108 1.78 20.22 13.27
N VAL A 109 2.22 19.45 12.28
CA VAL A 109 3.56 18.87 12.21
C VAL A 109 4.13 19.13 10.82
N ASN A 110 5.32 19.73 10.78
CA ASN A 110 6.11 19.94 9.57
C ASN A 110 7.31 19.00 9.62
N ILE A 111 7.56 18.26 8.54
CA ILE A 111 8.78 17.45 8.43
C ILE A 111 9.87 18.27 7.79
N VAL A 112 10.96 18.47 8.52
CA VAL A 112 12.17 19.13 8.02
C VAL A 112 13.00 18.10 7.26
N GLY A 113 13.50 18.48 6.08
CA GLY A 113 14.36 17.60 5.25
C GLY A 113 13.59 16.43 4.60
N MET A 114 12.42 16.70 4.01
CA MET A 114 11.64 15.65 3.31
C MET A 114 12.40 14.99 2.15
N SER A 115 13.28 15.73 1.48
CA SER A 115 14.17 15.24 0.42
C SER A 115 15.22 14.24 0.92
N GLU A 116 15.69 14.38 2.16
CA GLU A 116 16.66 13.46 2.76
C GLU A 116 16.00 12.33 3.58
N THR A 117 14.70 12.47 3.89
CA THR A 117 13.96 11.46 4.66
C THR A 117 13.41 10.40 3.70
N LEU A 118 13.78 9.14 3.94
CA LEU A 118 13.47 8.01 3.07
C LEU A 118 12.47 7.07 3.73
N CYS A 119 11.58 6.49 2.93
CA CYS A 119 10.75 5.36 3.33
C CYS A 119 10.88 4.20 2.34
N THR A 120 10.63 2.99 2.80
CA THR A 120 10.65 1.78 1.97
C THR A 120 9.23 1.34 1.62
N HIS A 121 8.92 1.23 0.34
CA HIS A 121 7.61 0.81 -0.16
C HIS A 121 7.31 -0.64 0.26
N PRO A 122 6.19 -0.92 0.94
CA PRO A 122 5.96 -2.22 1.58
C PRO A 122 5.81 -3.37 0.58
N VAL A 123 5.30 -3.11 -0.62
CA VAL A 123 5.14 -4.11 -1.67
C VAL A 123 6.40 -4.32 -2.53
N THR A 124 6.95 -3.24 -3.10
CA THR A 124 8.03 -3.33 -4.08
C THR A 124 9.43 -3.29 -3.47
N GLY A 125 9.56 -2.92 -2.19
CA GLY A 125 10.85 -2.70 -1.54
C GLY A 125 11.60 -1.45 -2.02
N LYS A 126 11.01 -0.67 -2.94
CA LYS A 126 11.62 0.54 -3.47
C LYS A 126 11.78 1.59 -2.37
N VAL A 127 12.96 2.19 -2.29
CA VAL A 127 13.22 3.33 -1.39
C VAL A 127 12.79 4.63 -2.07
N ILE A 128 11.99 5.43 -1.38
CA ILE A 128 11.37 6.66 -1.89
C ILE A 128 11.57 7.78 -0.87
N SER A 129 11.93 8.98 -1.33
CA SER A 129 12.00 10.16 -0.46
C SER A 129 10.60 10.73 -0.17
N LEU A 130 10.39 11.29 1.02
CA LEU A 130 9.06 11.74 1.45
C LEU A 130 8.48 12.89 0.62
N ASP A 131 9.32 13.68 -0.05
CA ASP A 131 8.89 14.69 -1.02
C ASP A 131 8.28 14.05 -2.29
N LYS A 132 8.78 12.88 -2.70
CA LYS A 132 8.39 12.19 -3.95
C LYS A 132 7.36 11.07 -3.77
N VAL A 133 7.13 10.60 -2.54
CA VAL A 133 6.13 9.54 -2.27
C VAL A 133 4.75 10.02 -2.68
N ASP A 134 3.92 9.17 -3.28
CA ASP A 134 2.52 9.50 -3.59
C ASP A 134 1.58 8.81 -2.57
N SER A 135 0.32 9.26 -2.47
CA SER A 135 -0.67 8.60 -1.60
C SER A 135 -0.82 7.10 -1.88
N LYS A 136 -0.70 6.69 -3.15
CA LYS A 136 -0.76 5.28 -3.57
C LYS A 136 0.45 4.44 -3.14
N ASP A 137 1.56 5.08 -2.78
CA ASP A 137 2.77 4.40 -2.31
C ASP A 137 2.75 4.15 -0.80
N LEU A 138 1.80 4.79 -0.08
CA LEU A 138 1.63 4.71 1.37
C LEU A 138 0.62 3.62 1.73
N LEU A 139 1.10 2.40 1.99
CA LEU A 139 0.23 1.23 2.12
C LEU A 139 0.36 0.54 3.49
N CYS A 140 -0.76 0.09 4.04
CA CYS A 140 -0.82 -0.76 5.23
C CYS A 140 -1.29 -2.16 4.87
N GLU A 141 -0.66 -3.15 5.50
CA GLU A 141 -1.05 -4.55 5.37
C GLU A 141 -2.37 -4.83 6.11
N TYR A 142 -3.21 -5.71 5.57
CA TYR A 142 -4.44 -6.15 6.22
C TYR A 142 -4.72 -7.63 5.96
N SER A 143 -5.29 -8.31 6.97
CA SER A 143 -5.93 -9.61 6.81
C SER A 143 -7.43 -9.48 6.53
N GLN A 144 -8.08 -8.51 7.17
CA GLN A 144 -9.47 -8.15 6.94
C GLN A 144 -9.70 -6.67 7.24
N VAL A 145 -10.48 -6.00 6.40
CA VAL A 145 -10.85 -4.59 6.60
C VAL A 145 -12.18 -4.29 5.91
N CYS A 146 -12.93 -3.33 6.45
CA CYS A 146 -14.11 -2.79 5.80
C CYS A 146 -13.83 -1.37 5.31
N GLU A 147 -14.28 -1.05 4.09
CA GLU A 147 -14.23 0.33 3.59
C GLU A 147 -15.02 1.29 4.51
N PRO A 148 -14.64 2.57 4.58
CA PRO A 148 -15.46 3.59 5.22
C PRO A 148 -16.88 3.56 4.64
N ASP A 149 -17.88 3.81 5.47
CA ASP A 149 -19.31 3.79 5.11
C ASP A 149 -19.90 2.41 4.73
N CYS A 150 -19.15 1.33 4.95
CA CYS A 150 -19.64 -0.04 4.73
C CYS A 150 -20.70 -0.45 5.78
N VAL A 151 -21.98 -0.28 5.44
CA VAL A 151 -23.14 -0.60 6.32
C VAL A 151 -23.21 -2.08 6.68
N CYS A 152 -22.73 -2.97 5.80
CA CYS A 152 -22.90 -4.41 5.98
C CYS A 152 -21.77 -5.13 6.71
N CYS A 153 -20.77 -4.42 7.25
CA CYS A 153 -19.49 -5.00 7.69
C CYS A 153 -19.61 -6.15 8.73
N GLN A 154 -20.72 -6.19 9.47
CA GLN A 154 -21.01 -7.22 10.48
C GLN A 154 -21.66 -8.48 9.89
N PHE A 155 -22.10 -8.48 8.63
CA PHE A 155 -22.78 -9.60 7.99
C PHE A 155 -21.81 -10.46 7.17
N GLY A 156 -22.14 -11.75 7.00
CA GLY A 156 -21.32 -12.69 6.23
C GLY A 156 -21.28 -12.41 4.72
N ASN A 157 -22.37 -11.88 4.17
CA ASN A 157 -22.46 -11.47 2.77
C ASN A 157 -22.31 -9.94 2.68
N CYS A 158 -21.07 -9.47 2.64
CA CYS A 158 -20.79 -8.04 2.58
C CYS A 158 -19.69 -7.72 1.55
N ASP A 159 -20.09 -7.08 0.45
CA ASP A 159 -19.21 -6.81 -0.69
C ASP A 159 -18.09 -5.81 -0.37
N CYS A 160 -18.34 -4.88 0.56
CA CYS A 160 -17.35 -3.87 1.02
C CYS A 160 -16.47 -4.34 2.19
N LYS A 161 -16.62 -5.61 2.61
CA LYS A 161 -15.71 -6.28 3.54
C LYS A 161 -14.62 -7.00 2.75
N ALA A 162 -13.42 -6.43 2.73
CA ALA A 162 -12.26 -7.05 2.11
C ALA A 162 -11.63 -8.06 3.08
N VAL A 163 -11.56 -9.32 2.64
CA VAL A 163 -10.84 -10.40 3.33
C VAL A 163 -9.66 -10.81 2.46
N CYS A 164 -8.44 -10.77 3.00
CA CYS A 164 -7.27 -11.21 2.27
C CYS A 164 -7.29 -12.74 2.11
N PRO A 165 -7.06 -13.29 0.89
CA PRO A 165 -7.03 -14.73 0.71
C PRO A 165 -5.90 -15.39 1.51
N SER A 166 -6.11 -16.64 1.94
CA SER A 166 -5.13 -17.40 2.73
C SER A 166 -3.78 -17.50 2.02
N GLY A 167 -2.70 -17.25 2.77
CA GLY A 167 -1.32 -17.24 2.28
C GLY A 167 -0.93 -16.03 1.44
N CYS A 168 -1.88 -15.14 1.10
CA CYS A 168 -1.59 -13.90 0.38
C CYS A 168 -1.25 -12.74 1.32
N ALA A 169 -0.59 -11.73 0.79
CA ALA A 169 -0.36 -10.44 1.45
C ALA A 169 -1.21 -9.36 0.77
N CYS A 170 -2.03 -8.65 1.55
CA CYS A 170 -2.91 -7.61 1.04
C CYS A 170 -2.58 -6.27 1.67
N PHE A 171 -2.61 -5.22 0.86
CA PHE A 171 -2.24 -3.87 1.29
C PHE A 171 -3.26 -2.85 0.79
N ARG A 172 -3.46 -1.77 1.55
CA ARG A 172 -4.31 -0.65 1.13
C ARG A 172 -3.70 0.69 1.51
N ASP A 173 -4.04 1.74 0.78
CA ASP A 173 -3.80 3.10 1.23
C ASP A 173 -4.84 3.56 2.26
N ALA A 174 -4.65 4.78 2.80
CA ALA A 174 -5.53 5.33 3.83
C ALA A 174 -6.96 5.58 3.32
N LEU A 175 -7.11 5.87 2.02
CA LEU A 175 -8.37 6.25 1.37
C LEU A 175 -9.07 5.09 0.64
N PHE A 176 -8.47 3.90 0.61
CA PHE A 176 -8.94 2.72 -0.13
C PHE A 176 -8.99 2.92 -1.65
N ASP A 177 -8.26 3.90 -2.19
CA ASP A 177 -8.11 4.10 -3.63
C ASP A 177 -7.13 3.09 -4.24
N THR A 178 -6.11 2.69 -3.48
CA THR A 178 -5.13 1.69 -3.90
C THR A 178 -5.24 0.45 -3.00
N ASN A 179 -5.64 -0.68 -3.58
CA ASN A 179 -5.77 -1.97 -2.89
C ASN A 179 -4.96 -3.02 -3.64
N VAL A 180 -3.88 -3.48 -3.02
CA VAL A 180 -2.94 -4.45 -3.59
C VAL A 180 -3.18 -5.83 -3.00
N VAL A 181 -3.19 -6.85 -3.83
CA VAL A 181 -3.28 -8.27 -3.42
C VAL A 181 -2.12 -9.02 -4.05
N ARG A 182 -1.28 -9.66 -3.24
CA ARG A 182 -0.15 -10.48 -3.70
C ARG A 182 -0.28 -11.90 -3.18
N CYS A 183 -0.44 -12.82 -4.10
CA CYS A 183 -0.48 -14.25 -3.87
C CYS A 183 0.65 -14.87 -4.66
N GLU A 184 1.78 -15.05 -3.99
CA GLU A 184 3.02 -15.57 -4.57
C GLU A 184 3.63 -16.56 -3.58
N ASN A 185 4.22 -17.65 -4.07
CA ASN A 185 4.84 -18.68 -3.23
C ASN A 185 3.91 -19.24 -2.14
N LEU A 186 2.63 -19.44 -2.48
CA LEU A 186 1.67 -20.04 -1.56
C LEU A 186 2.08 -21.47 -1.19
N THR A 187 1.73 -21.90 0.03
CA THR A 187 1.86 -23.31 0.41
C THR A 187 0.94 -24.20 -0.44
N ASP A 188 1.21 -25.50 -0.52
CA ASP A 188 0.33 -26.43 -1.26
C ASP A 188 -1.12 -26.40 -0.76
N VAL A 189 -1.33 -26.13 0.52
CA VAL A 189 -2.65 -26.04 1.14
C VAL A 189 -3.34 -24.76 0.68
N ASP A 190 -2.68 -23.61 0.81
CA ASP A 190 -3.23 -22.31 0.42
C ASP A 190 -3.46 -22.23 -1.09
N MET A 191 -2.53 -22.77 -1.89
CA MET A 191 -2.65 -22.85 -3.34
C MET A 191 -3.89 -23.65 -3.78
N LYS A 192 -4.19 -24.77 -3.11
CA LYS A 192 -5.40 -25.58 -3.40
C LYS A 192 -6.68 -24.89 -2.93
N ALA A 193 -6.62 -24.12 -1.85
CA ALA A 193 -7.74 -23.37 -1.32
C ALA A 193 -8.01 -22.07 -2.10
N PHE A 194 -6.99 -21.54 -2.79
CA PHE A 194 -7.10 -20.28 -3.52
C PHE A 194 -8.11 -20.38 -4.66
N SER A 195 -8.96 -19.36 -4.76
CA SER A 195 -9.82 -19.12 -5.92
C SER A 195 -9.66 -17.66 -6.36
N PRO A 196 -9.62 -17.36 -7.67
CA PRO A 196 -9.69 -15.98 -8.15
C PRO A 196 -10.87 -15.19 -7.59
N SER A 197 -11.98 -15.88 -7.27
CA SER A 197 -13.16 -15.28 -6.67
C SER A 197 -12.96 -14.84 -5.21
N SER A 198 -11.87 -15.23 -4.54
CA SER A 198 -11.52 -14.79 -3.19
C SER A 198 -10.83 -13.42 -3.17
N VAL A 199 -10.32 -12.94 -4.31
CA VAL A 199 -9.71 -11.61 -4.41
C VAL A 199 -10.76 -10.53 -4.05
N PRO A 200 -10.48 -9.62 -3.11
CA PRO A 200 -11.40 -8.56 -2.71
C PRO A 200 -11.98 -7.78 -3.89
N ILE A 201 -13.27 -7.42 -3.80
CA ILE A 201 -13.99 -6.63 -4.83
C ILE A 201 -13.34 -5.26 -5.08
N SER A 202 -12.73 -4.69 -4.03
CA SER A 202 -12.05 -3.39 -4.05
C SER A 202 -10.62 -3.40 -4.61
N ALA A 203 -10.08 -4.58 -4.93
CA ALA A 203 -8.71 -4.73 -5.42
C ALA A 203 -8.45 -3.90 -6.70
N THR A 204 -7.32 -3.20 -6.72
CA THR A 204 -6.87 -2.40 -7.87
C THR A 204 -5.62 -2.97 -8.54
N HIS A 205 -4.74 -3.61 -7.77
CA HIS A 205 -3.53 -4.26 -8.27
C HIS A 205 -3.45 -5.69 -7.73
N VAL A 206 -3.45 -6.68 -8.61
CA VAL A 206 -3.51 -8.10 -8.23
C VAL A 206 -2.35 -8.85 -8.87
N TYR A 207 -1.56 -9.53 -8.05
CA TYR A 207 -0.41 -10.34 -8.45
C TYR A 207 -0.63 -11.79 -8.03
N LEU A 208 -0.80 -12.67 -9.01
CA LEU A 208 -1.09 -14.08 -8.87
C LEU A 208 -0.01 -14.88 -9.61
N SER A 209 1.21 -14.92 -9.07
CA SER A 209 2.35 -15.57 -9.71
C SER A 209 2.55 -16.98 -9.16
N GLY A 210 2.73 -17.97 -10.04
CA GLY A 210 3.04 -19.33 -9.63
C GLY A 210 1.87 -20.10 -9.00
N LEU A 211 0.62 -19.73 -9.31
CA LEU A 211 -0.58 -20.41 -8.80
C LEU A 211 -0.98 -21.57 -9.73
N SER A 212 -2.00 -22.36 -9.33
CA SER A 212 -2.56 -23.42 -10.18
C SER A 212 -3.93 -23.00 -10.73
N ILE A 213 -3.94 -22.16 -11.77
CA ILE A 213 -5.17 -21.62 -12.37
C ILE A 213 -5.28 -22.09 -13.83
N PRO A 214 -5.64 -23.35 -14.10
CA PRO A 214 -5.58 -23.91 -15.45
C PRO A 214 -6.57 -23.27 -16.43
N ILE A 215 -7.69 -22.73 -15.94
CA ILE A 215 -8.74 -22.12 -16.75
C ILE A 215 -9.24 -20.84 -16.09
N LEU A 216 -9.20 -19.72 -16.82
CA LEU A 216 -9.90 -18.49 -16.44
C LEU A 216 -11.33 -18.53 -16.97
N ARG A 217 -12.29 -18.44 -16.06
CA ARG A 217 -13.73 -18.48 -16.37
C ARG A 217 -14.32 -17.08 -16.38
N SER A 218 -15.51 -16.93 -16.98
CA SER A 218 -16.27 -15.68 -16.99
C SER A 218 -16.56 -15.10 -15.60
N HIS A 219 -16.54 -15.93 -14.56
CA HIS A 219 -16.77 -15.52 -13.17
C HIS A 219 -15.51 -15.48 -12.30
N SER A 220 -14.32 -15.77 -12.83
CA SER A 220 -13.08 -15.81 -12.05
C SER A 220 -12.82 -14.47 -11.34
N PHE A 221 -12.97 -13.35 -12.05
CA PHE A 221 -12.82 -12.00 -11.50
C PHE A 221 -14.13 -11.21 -11.56
N LEU A 222 -15.27 -11.90 -11.41
CA LEU A 222 -16.60 -11.27 -11.39
C LEU A 222 -16.65 -10.15 -10.34
N GLY A 223 -17.10 -8.96 -10.74
CA GLY A 223 -17.38 -7.88 -9.80
C GLY A 223 -16.15 -7.17 -9.23
N ARG A 224 -15.05 -7.02 -9.99
CA ARG A 224 -13.87 -6.22 -9.60
C ARG A 224 -13.77 -4.95 -10.45
N PRO A 225 -14.69 -3.99 -10.28
CA PRO A 225 -14.79 -2.83 -11.17
C PRO A 225 -13.62 -1.86 -11.04
N ARG A 226 -12.85 -1.93 -9.94
CA ARG A 226 -11.70 -1.07 -9.65
C ARG A 226 -10.36 -1.67 -10.11
N LEU A 227 -10.34 -2.89 -10.62
CA LEU A 227 -9.10 -3.57 -10.99
C LEU A 227 -8.42 -2.88 -12.18
N GLU A 228 -7.19 -2.40 -11.96
CA GLU A 228 -6.40 -1.69 -12.97
C GLU A 228 -5.25 -2.54 -13.51
N GLN A 229 -4.63 -3.36 -12.65
CA GLN A 229 -3.52 -4.23 -13.01
C GLN A 229 -3.79 -5.65 -12.52
N LEU A 230 -3.67 -6.60 -13.45
CA LEU A 230 -3.84 -8.02 -13.18
C LEU A 230 -2.65 -8.78 -13.74
N HIS A 231 -1.83 -9.31 -12.85
CA HIS A 231 -0.72 -10.20 -13.19
C HIS A 231 -1.09 -11.62 -12.78
N ILE A 232 -1.14 -12.52 -13.77
CA ILE A 232 -1.38 -13.95 -13.57
C ILE A 232 -0.34 -14.74 -14.37
N ASN A 233 0.93 -14.46 -14.09
CA ASN A 233 2.06 -15.08 -14.77
C ASN A 233 2.39 -16.45 -14.14
N ALA A 234 3.03 -17.33 -14.91
CA ALA A 234 3.52 -18.63 -14.43
C ALA A 234 2.47 -19.49 -13.70
N SER A 235 1.18 -19.36 -14.04
CA SER A 235 0.07 -19.98 -13.29
C SER A 235 -0.60 -21.15 -14.02
N GLY A 236 0.04 -21.65 -15.08
CA GLY A 236 -0.40 -22.82 -15.83
C GLY A 236 -1.70 -22.63 -16.61
N ILE A 237 -2.10 -21.39 -16.91
CA ILE A 237 -3.33 -21.11 -17.67
C ILE A 237 -3.23 -21.72 -19.07
N ARG A 238 -4.19 -22.57 -19.43
CA ARG A 238 -4.28 -23.19 -20.77
C ARG A 238 -5.44 -22.66 -21.58
N GLY A 239 -6.50 -22.22 -20.91
CA GLY A 239 -7.72 -21.74 -21.54
C GLY A 239 -8.30 -20.52 -20.83
N ILE A 240 -8.82 -19.60 -21.62
CA ILE A 240 -9.55 -18.43 -21.14
C ILE A 240 -10.92 -18.47 -21.81
N GLN A 241 -11.98 -18.40 -21.01
CA GLN A 241 -13.34 -18.41 -21.53
C GLN A 241 -13.70 -17.05 -22.14
N PRO A 242 -14.63 -17.02 -23.12
CA PRO A 242 -15.23 -15.76 -23.56
C PRO A 242 -15.75 -14.97 -22.37
N LYS A 243 -15.56 -13.64 -22.40
CA LYS A 243 -15.97 -12.72 -21.34
C LYS A 243 -15.28 -12.94 -19.98
N ALA A 244 -14.14 -13.64 -19.91
CA ALA A 244 -13.37 -13.84 -18.68
C ALA A 244 -13.05 -12.54 -17.92
N PHE A 245 -12.87 -11.43 -18.64
CA PHE A 245 -12.47 -10.14 -18.06
C PHE A 245 -13.59 -9.09 -18.07
N ASN A 246 -14.83 -9.48 -18.39
CA ASN A 246 -15.89 -8.54 -18.73
C ASN A 246 -16.36 -7.57 -17.63
N THR A 247 -16.02 -7.85 -16.37
CA THR A 247 -16.32 -7.00 -15.22
C THR A 247 -15.13 -6.16 -14.76
N LEU A 248 -14.10 -6.02 -15.60
CA LEU A 248 -12.87 -5.27 -15.30
C LEU A 248 -12.74 -4.03 -16.21
N PRO A 249 -13.70 -3.08 -16.18
CA PRO A 249 -13.74 -1.94 -17.11
C PRO A 249 -12.54 -0.99 -16.96
N LYS A 250 -11.87 -0.99 -15.81
CA LYS A 250 -10.67 -0.17 -15.52
C LYS A 250 -9.35 -0.89 -15.78
N LEU A 251 -9.37 -2.14 -16.26
CA LEU A 251 -8.15 -2.92 -16.45
C LEU A 251 -7.29 -2.27 -17.54
N LYS A 252 -6.10 -1.79 -17.15
CA LYS A 252 -5.12 -1.14 -18.03
C LYS A 252 -3.98 -2.07 -18.39
N LEU A 253 -3.58 -2.94 -17.46
CA LEU A 253 -2.47 -3.87 -17.63
C LEU A 253 -2.95 -5.29 -17.33
N LEU A 254 -2.72 -6.19 -18.29
CA LEU A 254 -2.94 -7.62 -18.13
C LEU A 254 -1.64 -8.37 -18.47
N ASP A 255 -1.11 -9.07 -17.48
CA ASP A 255 0.06 -9.92 -17.66
C ASP A 255 -0.34 -11.40 -17.54
N LEU A 256 -0.24 -12.10 -18.65
CA LEU A 256 -0.53 -13.53 -18.80
C LEU A 256 0.74 -14.29 -19.22
N SER A 257 1.93 -13.73 -18.98
CA SER A 257 3.20 -14.33 -19.36
C SER A 257 3.44 -15.70 -18.72
N ASP A 258 4.28 -16.51 -19.37
CA ASP A 258 4.75 -17.81 -18.87
C ASP A 258 3.63 -18.79 -18.50
N ASN A 259 2.53 -18.73 -19.25
CA ASN A 259 1.42 -19.68 -19.17
C ASN A 259 1.47 -20.68 -20.34
N ALA A 260 0.38 -21.44 -20.53
CA ALA A 260 0.26 -22.43 -21.60
C ALA A 260 -0.91 -22.09 -22.55
N ILE A 261 -1.18 -20.80 -22.74
CA ILE A 261 -2.29 -20.32 -23.57
C ILE A 261 -2.00 -20.62 -25.04
N VAL A 262 -2.96 -21.25 -25.72
CA VAL A 262 -2.82 -21.68 -27.13
C VAL A 262 -3.50 -20.71 -28.10
N ARG A 263 -4.57 -20.05 -27.65
CA ARG A 263 -5.41 -19.16 -28.47
C ARG A 263 -5.94 -17.99 -27.64
N LEU A 264 -6.10 -16.85 -28.31
CA LEU A 264 -6.79 -15.65 -27.83
C LEU A 264 -7.55 -15.06 -29.00
N SER A 265 -8.89 -15.08 -28.95
CA SER A 265 -9.74 -14.61 -30.06
C SER A 265 -10.16 -13.15 -29.94
N GLY A 266 -10.08 -12.58 -28.73
CA GLY A 266 -10.58 -11.24 -28.42
C GLY A 266 -11.92 -11.28 -27.67
N ASP A 267 -12.66 -12.39 -27.75
CA ASP A 267 -13.95 -12.55 -27.06
C ASP A 267 -13.81 -12.55 -25.53
N GLU A 268 -12.62 -12.86 -25.04
CA GLU A 268 -12.25 -12.80 -23.62
C GLU A 268 -12.36 -11.36 -23.06
N PHE A 269 -12.16 -10.35 -23.91
CA PHE A 269 -11.98 -8.93 -23.54
C PHE A 269 -13.25 -8.07 -23.72
N HIS A 270 -14.42 -8.68 -23.83
CA HIS A 270 -15.68 -7.95 -23.90
C HIS A 270 -15.80 -6.91 -22.76
N LYS A 271 -16.09 -5.64 -23.05
CA LYS A 271 -16.14 -4.52 -22.07
C LYS A 271 -14.82 -4.23 -21.32
N THR A 272 -13.69 -4.75 -21.79
CA THR A 272 -12.35 -4.53 -21.20
C THR A 272 -11.49 -3.67 -22.12
N SER A 273 -12.06 -2.58 -22.66
CA SER A 273 -11.44 -1.79 -23.73
C SER A 273 -10.27 -0.91 -23.26
N ALA A 274 -10.10 -0.72 -21.94
CA ALA A 274 -9.06 0.12 -21.37
C ALA A 274 -7.67 -0.54 -21.32
N VAL A 275 -7.55 -1.82 -21.69
CA VAL A 275 -6.27 -2.54 -21.67
C VAL A 275 -5.32 -1.88 -22.66
N SER A 276 -4.23 -1.37 -22.12
CA SER A 276 -3.16 -0.70 -22.86
C SER A 276 -1.89 -1.53 -22.92
N HIS A 277 -1.67 -2.40 -21.92
CA HIS A 277 -0.50 -3.25 -21.82
C HIS A 277 -0.93 -4.72 -21.70
N LEU A 278 -0.55 -5.53 -22.67
CA LEU A 278 -0.82 -6.97 -22.69
C LEU A 278 0.48 -7.77 -22.84
N PHE A 279 0.82 -8.56 -21.83
CA PHE A 279 2.00 -9.42 -21.82
C PHE A 279 1.61 -10.89 -22.01
N LEU A 280 2.20 -11.53 -23.02
CA LEU A 280 1.87 -12.86 -23.51
C LEU A 280 3.12 -13.71 -23.79
N ASN A 281 4.32 -13.23 -23.47
CA ASN A 281 5.57 -13.99 -23.62
C ASN A 281 5.50 -15.34 -22.89
N GLY A 282 6.24 -16.34 -23.38
CA GLY A 282 6.29 -17.65 -22.73
C GLY A 282 5.01 -18.49 -22.84
N ASN A 283 4.06 -18.12 -23.71
CA ASN A 283 2.86 -18.91 -24.01
C ASN A 283 3.06 -19.84 -25.23
N ARG A 284 1.98 -20.53 -25.64
CA ARG A 284 1.94 -21.45 -26.78
C ARG A 284 1.05 -20.93 -27.91
N LEU A 285 0.97 -19.60 -28.03
CA LEU A 285 0.15 -18.93 -29.03
C LEU A 285 0.69 -19.24 -30.43
N ARG A 286 -0.17 -19.78 -31.30
CA ARG A 286 0.18 -20.05 -32.71
C ARG A 286 -0.08 -18.85 -33.60
N THR A 287 -1.15 -18.11 -33.29
CA THR A 287 -1.59 -16.94 -34.05
C THR A 287 -2.17 -15.92 -33.07
N ILE A 288 -2.07 -14.64 -33.42
CA ILE A 288 -2.85 -13.58 -32.79
C ILE A 288 -4.00 -13.27 -33.76
N GLU A 289 -5.23 -13.51 -33.33
CA GLU A 289 -6.40 -13.27 -34.18
C GLU A 289 -6.59 -11.75 -34.41
N ARG A 290 -6.98 -11.36 -35.65
CA ARG A 290 -7.21 -9.94 -36.01
C ARG A 290 -8.23 -9.26 -35.10
N GLY A 291 -9.19 -10.03 -34.57
CA GLY A 291 -10.20 -9.53 -33.64
C GLY A 291 -9.61 -8.96 -32.34
N LEU A 292 -8.39 -9.36 -31.95
CA LEU A 292 -7.78 -8.89 -30.70
C LEU A 292 -7.56 -7.37 -30.70
N THR A 293 -7.02 -6.81 -31.78
CA THR A 293 -6.78 -5.36 -31.93
C THR A 293 -8.07 -4.57 -32.08
N GLU A 294 -9.13 -5.16 -32.65
CA GLU A 294 -10.44 -4.51 -32.76
C GLU A 294 -11.15 -4.42 -31.39
N LYS A 295 -10.97 -5.44 -30.53
CA LYS A 295 -11.58 -5.47 -29.20
C LYS A 295 -10.79 -4.69 -28.15
N LEU A 296 -9.51 -4.44 -28.38
CA LEU A 296 -8.62 -3.69 -27.49
C LEU A 296 -8.09 -2.42 -28.18
N PRO A 297 -8.93 -1.39 -28.36
CA PRO A 297 -8.56 -0.17 -29.09
C PRO A 297 -7.53 0.69 -28.35
N SER A 298 -7.39 0.55 -27.03
CA SER A 298 -6.42 1.30 -26.22
C SER A 298 -5.05 0.63 -26.13
N LEU A 299 -4.83 -0.48 -26.85
CA LEU A 299 -3.62 -1.28 -26.76
C LEU A 299 -2.42 -0.51 -27.34
N THR A 300 -1.45 -0.20 -26.48
CA THR A 300 -0.21 0.49 -26.87
C THR A 300 0.99 -0.44 -26.85
N THR A 301 0.98 -1.43 -25.96
CA THR A 301 2.07 -2.38 -25.79
C THR A 301 1.54 -3.81 -25.81
N VAL A 302 2.05 -4.61 -26.76
CA VAL A 302 1.90 -6.07 -26.76
C VAL A 302 3.29 -6.68 -26.74
N ARG A 303 3.60 -7.50 -25.74
CA ARG A 303 4.83 -8.28 -25.72
C ARG A 303 4.50 -9.76 -25.74
N GLY A 304 4.77 -10.40 -26.87
CA GLY A 304 4.67 -11.84 -27.04
C GLY A 304 5.72 -12.30 -28.03
N SER A 305 6.33 -13.45 -27.79
CA SER A 305 7.12 -14.17 -28.78
C SER A 305 6.20 -15.17 -29.47
N LEU A 306 5.96 -15.00 -30.77
CA LEU A 306 5.40 -16.07 -31.59
C LEU A 306 6.52 -17.11 -31.77
N SER A 307 6.32 -18.32 -31.24
CA SER A 307 7.18 -19.44 -31.61
C SER A 307 6.97 -19.71 -33.10
N THR A 308 8.01 -19.49 -33.90
CA THR A 308 8.09 -19.86 -35.31
C THR A 308 7.80 -21.34 -35.53
#